data_AF-A0AA35KS24-F1
#
_entry.id   AF-A0AA35KS24-F1
#
_cell.length_a   1.000
_cell.length_b   1.000
_cell.length_c   1.000
_cell.angle_alpha   90.00
_cell.angle_beta   90.00
_cell.angle_gamma   90.00
#
_symmetry.space_group_name_H-M   'P 1'
#
loop_
_entity.id
_entity.type
_entity.pdbx_description
1 polymer ?
#
loop_
_entity_poly.entity_id
_entity_poly.type
_entity_poly.pdbx_seq_one_letter_code
_entity_poly.pdbx_strand_id
1 'polypeptide(L)'
;MVLRNTNHETHLNQLENCCGLRERAILILLSDIASALRYLHENRIIHRDLKPENIVLQQGKERLIHKIIDLGYAKELDQGSLCTSFVGTLQYLAPELLEQQKYTVTVDYWSFGTLAFECITGFRPFLPSWQPVQWHAKVRQKSELDIVVYEDLSGEVKFSSKLPHPNNLNCVLAERLEKWLQLMLQWHARQRGTDPTYGPNGCFKALDDILNLKLVQILDMVTGTVHVYPLAEDETLQSVKAKIQADTGIPEQEQELLQEGGLALFSEKPATQYLADIKLNDATVADTGLFFLFDNRKVTYRPQISPRPHPESINSILQDPKKNLSFLQLRKVWGQVWHTIRRLNEDFHQLQHGQRAAMRNLLRHNSTLSKMKNTMASLSQQLKAKLDFFKASIQIDLEKYNEQTEFGITSEKLLLAWKEMEQTVELCGREEEVEQLVKKTMALQTDIVDLQRIPQGPKQGSSLDALEGQAKDLYQRLREKPRDQRTSGDSQEVVRLLLQAIQTFEKKVGLLYAQLSKTVVCKQKALELFPKVDEVMSLMNEDEKMVVELQDKRQKELWNLLKIACVPALHSNLQDPGIKSEELLMESRSLCNQLENVMHHTMKDQEHSFMALDWSWLKLQEEERGKGLEQTQM
;
A
#
# COMPACT_ATOMS: atom_id res chain seq x y z
N MET A 1 -3.12 35.04 -3.21
CA MET A 1 -3.94 34.99 -1.98
C MET A 1 -2.95 34.64 -0.90
N VAL A 2 -2.51 35.64 -0.10
CA VAL A 2 -1.30 35.68 0.76
C VAL A 2 -1.15 34.39 1.63
N LEU A 3 -0.17 34.28 2.52
CA LEU A 3 -0.49 33.70 3.84
C LEU A 3 -1.57 34.59 4.55
N ARG A 4 -2.63 34.97 3.83
CA ARG A 4 -3.96 35.47 4.15
C ARG A 4 -4.84 34.81 3.09
N ASN A 5 -5.78 33.97 3.51
CA ASN A 5 -6.98 33.80 2.70
C ASN A 5 -7.74 35.15 2.68
N THR A 6 -8.74 35.30 1.81
CA THR A 6 -9.63 36.46 1.65
C THR A 6 -10.27 36.99 2.95
N ASN A 7 -10.04 36.32 4.10
CA ASN A 7 -10.56 36.63 5.43
C ASN A 7 -9.48 37.08 6.45
N HIS A 8 -8.32 37.60 6.04
CA HIS A 8 -7.27 38.16 6.94
C HIS A 8 -6.55 37.18 7.89
N GLU A 9 -6.83 35.87 7.89
CA GLU A 9 -6.12 34.88 8.71
C GLU A 9 -4.96 34.20 7.96
N THR A 10 -3.79 34.12 8.60
CA THR A 10 -2.61 33.45 8.05
C THR A 10 -2.73 31.93 8.10
N HIS A 11 -2.11 31.20 7.16
CA HIS A 11 -2.18 29.71 7.12
C HIS A 11 -1.65 29.08 8.42
N LEU A 12 -0.66 29.71 9.07
CA LEU A 12 -0.17 29.34 10.41
C LEU A 12 -1.18 29.59 11.53
N ASN A 13 -2.11 30.53 11.32
CA ASN A 13 -3.22 30.83 12.21
C ASN A 13 -4.45 29.96 11.93
N GLN A 14 -4.41 28.96 11.06
CA GLN A 14 -5.48 27.96 11.04
C GLN A 14 -5.42 27.11 12.31
N LEU A 15 -6.58 26.70 12.82
CA LEU A 15 -6.64 25.90 14.05
C LEU A 15 -5.80 24.64 13.88
N GLU A 16 -5.96 23.90 12.78
CA GLU A 16 -5.29 22.62 12.51
C GLU A 16 -3.75 22.65 12.51
N ASN A 17 -3.17 23.85 12.43
CA ASN A 17 -1.74 24.08 12.35
C ASN A 17 -1.14 24.55 13.68
N CYS A 18 -1.87 24.46 14.80
CA CYS A 18 -1.41 24.91 16.12
C CYS A 18 -0.15 24.19 16.63
N CYS A 19 0.16 23.00 16.10
CA CYS A 19 1.36 22.23 16.40
C CYS A 19 2.21 22.02 15.14
N GLY A 20 2.23 23.03 14.26
CA GLY A 20 2.96 23.00 13.00
C GLY A 20 2.10 22.57 11.79
N LEU A 21 2.61 22.88 10.61
CA LEU A 21 2.06 22.50 9.31
C LEU A 21 2.28 21.01 9.04
N ARG A 22 1.56 20.43 8.07
CA ARG A 22 1.81 19.06 7.60
C ARG A 22 3.15 18.96 6.87
N GLU A 23 3.79 17.80 6.94
CA GLU A 23 5.11 17.52 6.31
C GLU A 23 5.22 18.06 4.87
N ARG A 24 4.27 17.71 4.00
CA ARG A 24 4.28 18.15 2.60
C ARG A 24 4.24 19.67 2.45
N ALA A 25 3.44 20.37 3.27
CA ALA A 25 3.38 21.82 3.24
C ALA A 25 4.71 22.46 3.70
N ILE A 26 5.39 21.85 4.67
CA ILE A 26 6.71 22.27 5.14
C ILE A 26 7.74 22.12 4.01
N LEU A 27 7.78 20.97 3.33
CA LEU A 27 8.73 20.74 2.23
C LEU A 27 8.52 21.69 1.05
N ILE A 28 7.25 21.95 0.67
CA ILE A 28 6.92 22.92 -0.38
C ILE A 28 7.40 24.32 0.02
N LEU A 29 7.11 24.75 1.25
CA LEU A 29 7.53 26.06 1.77
C LEU A 29 9.06 26.19 1.76
N LEU A 30 9.77 25.18 2.27
CA LEU A 30 11.23 25.18 2.31
C LEU A 30 11.82 25.29 0.90
N SER A 31 11.31 24.50 -0.05
CA SER A 31 11.75 24.54 -1.45
C SER A 31 11.49 25.90 -2.10
N ASP A 32 10.28 26.44 -1.97
CA ASP A 32 9.88 27.69 -2.63
C ASP A 32 10.66 28.90 -2.06
N ILE A 33 10.78 28.99 -0.74
CA ILE A 33 11.42 30.12 -0.06
C ILE A 33 12.94 30.06 -0.20
N ALA A 34 13.55 28.87 -0.14
CA ALA A 34 14.98 28.72 -0.40
C ALA A 34 15.35 29.15 -1.82
N SER A 35 14.54 28.75 -2.81
CA SER A 35 14.72 29.17 -4.21
C SER A 35 14.59 30.69 -4.38
N ALA A 36 13.57 31.30 -3.77
CA ALA A 36 13.38 32.74 -3.83
C ALA A 36 14.50 33.53 -3.15
N LEU A 37 14.98 33.10 -1.97
CA LEU A 37 16.11 33.74 -1.29
C LEU A 37 17.41 33.62 -2.08
N ARG A 38 17.67 32.44 -2.67
CA ARG A 38 18.84 32.21 -3.53
C ARG A 38 18.84 33.18 -4.70
N TYR A 39 17.69 33.34 -5.37
CA TYR A 39 17.52 34.31 -6.45
C TYR A 39 17.80 35.75 -6.00
N LEU A 40 17.28 36.18 -4.84
CA LEU A 40 17.55 37.53 -4.32
C LEU A 40 19.05 37.71 -4.05
N HIS A 41 19.69 36.75 -3.39
CA HIS A 41 21.10 36.83 -2.99
C HIS A 41 22.05 36.80 -4.20
N GLU A 42 21.74 36.01 -5.24
CA GLU A 42 22.48 36.00 -6.51
C GLU A 42 22.39 37.34 -7.24
N ASN A 43 21.22 38.01 -7.15
CA ASN A 43 21.02 39.38 -7.63
C ASN A 43 21.51 40.44 -6.64
N ARG A 44 22.27 40.05 -5.62
CA ARG A 44 22.87 40.94 -4.61
C ARG A 44 21.85 41.76 -3.81
N ILE A 45 20.65 41.21 -3.60
CA ILE A 45 19.56 41.82 -2.81
C ILE A 45 19.41 41.06 -1.49
N ILE A 46 19.51 41.76 -0.35
CA ILE A 46 19.15 41.22 0.98
C ILE A 46 17.73 41.66 1.34
N HIS A 47 16.87 40.75 1.79
CA HIS A 47 15.47 41.04 2.12
C HIS A 47 15.30 41.80 3.45
N ARG A 48 15.98 41.36 4.53
CA ARG A 48 16.04 41.95 5.88
C ARG A 48 14.76 41.91 6.73
N ASP A 49 13.58 41.75 6.16
CA ASP A 49 12.32 41.59 6.91
C ASP A 49 11.56 40.32 6.50
N LEU A 50 12.27 39.20 6.36
CA LEU A 50 11.61 37.94 6.01
C LEU A 50 10.81 37.42 7.22
N LYS A 51 9.51 37.23 7.04
CA LYS A 51 8.56 36.81 8.08
C LYS A 51 7.32 36.20 7.42
N PRO A 52 6.48 35.44 8.17
CA PRO A 52 5.27 34.86 7.60
C PRO A 52 4.33 35.87 6.93
N GLU A 53 4.25 37.10 7.42
CA GLU A 53 3.41 38.15 6.82
C GLU A 53 3.88 38.57 5.41
N ASN A 54 5.18 38.37 5.12
CA ASN A 54 5.82 38.73 3.85
C ASN A 54 5.94 37.54 2.90
N ILE A 55 5.20 36.46 3.15
CA ILE A 55 5.07 35.32 2.23
C ILE A 55 3.63 35.20 1.78
N VAL A 56 3.42 35.19 0.46
CA VAL A 56 2.10 35.01 -0.16
C VAL A 56 1.96 33.63 -0.76
N LEU A 57 0.75 33.07 -0.71
CA LEU A 57 0.41 31.86 -1.46
C LEU A 57 -0.20 32.25 -2.82
N GLN A 58 0.10 31.46 -3.84
CA GLN A 58 -0.52 31.59 -5.14
C GLN A 58 -0.96 30.21 -5.61
N GLN A 59 -2.22 30.08 -6.01
CA GLN A 59 -2.70 28.86 -6.63
C GLN A 59 -1.99 28.69 -7.98
N GLY A 60 -1.10 27.71 -8.06
CA GLY A 60 -0.53 27.20 -9.30
C GLY A 60 -1.46 26.17 -9.95
N LYS A 61 -1.06 25.68 -11.12
CA LYS A 61 -1.81 24.65 -11.87
C LYS A 61 -2.02 23.37 -11.05
N GLU A 62 -0.97 22.97 -10.33
CA GLU A 62 -0.93 21.70 -9.61
C GLU A 62 -0.72 21.87 -8.11
N ARG A 63 -0.40 23.07 -7.59
CA ARG A 63 -0.13 23.29 -6.15
C ARG A 63 -0.19 24.73 -5.71
N LEU A 64 -0.31 24.95 -4.40
CA LEU A 64 0.00 26.25 -3.79
C LEU A 64 1.50 26.55 -3.88
N ILE A 65 1.84 27.77 -4.31
CA ILE A 65 3.21 28.27 -4.48
C ILE A 65 3.46 29.40 -3.50
N HIS A 66 4.53 29.32 -2.72
CA HIS A 66 4.95 30.38 -1.81
C HIS A 66 5.80 31.41 -2.55
N LYS A 67 5.53 32.70 -2.33
CA LYS A 67 6.29 33.80 -2.94
C LYS A 67 6.63 34.84 -1.88
N ILE A 68 7.87 35.32 -1.89
CA ILE A 68 8.31 36.42 -1.05
C ILE A 68 7.74 37.73 -1.62
N ILE A 69 7.25 38.60 -0.74
CA ILE A 69 6.79 39.96 -1.06
C ILE A 69 7.46 40.99 -0.14
N ASP A 70 7.20 42.27 -0.41
CA ASP A 70 7.63 43.40 0.41
C ASP A 70 9.16 43.56 0.51
N LEU A 71 9.75 44.00 -0.60
CA LEU A 71 11.15 44.43 -0.68
C LEU A 71 11.35 45.88 -0.21
N GLY A 72 10.38 46.49 0.49
CA GLY A 72 10.48 47.88 0.98
C GLY A 72 11.64 48.08 1.95
N TYR A 73 12.07 47.00 2.62
CA TYR A 73 13.25 46.95 3.46
C TYR A 73 14.42 46.22 2.81
N ALA A 74 14.39 45.90 1.52
CA ALA A 74 15.51 45.25 0.88
C ALA A 74 16.70 46.20 0.66
N LYS A 75 17.90 45.67 0.43
CA LYS A 75 19.10 46.47 0.10
C LYS A 75 20.01 45.75 -0.89
N GLU A 76 20.51 46.51 -1.87
CA GLU A 76 21.54 46.08 -2.82
C GLU A 76 22.95 46.11 -2.19
N LEU A 77 23.76 45.09 -2.45
CA LEU A 77 25.11 44.95 -1.88
C LEU A 77 26.19 45.86 -2.54
N ASP A 78 25.93 46.42 -3.72
CA ASP A 78 26.95 47.03 -4.59
C ASP A 78 27.54 48.36 -4.11
N GLN A 79 26.97 48.99 -3.08
CA GLN A 79 27.50 50.23 -2.49
C GLN A 79 28.50 49.97 -1.36
N GLY A 80 29.54 49.15 -1.54
CA GLY A 80 30.65 48.98 -0.56
C GLY A 80 30.23 48.72 0.91
N SER A 81 29.02 48.21 1.16
CA SER A 81 28.29 48.45 2.40
C SER A 81 28.24 47.24 3.33
N LEU A 82 29.03 47.31 4.40
CA LEU A 82 28.59 46.79 5.69
C LEU A 82 27.38 47.62 6.14
N CYS A 83 26.23 46.99 6.27
CA CYS A 83 24.97 47.70 6.49
C CYS A 83 24.69 47.92 8.00
N THR A 84 24.11 49.06 8.39
CA THR A 84 23.96 49.48 9.82
C THR A 84 22.55 49.95 10.20
N SER A 85 21.56 49.90 9.29
CA SER A 85 20.20 50.40 9.55
C SER A 85 19.34 49.44 10.39
N PHE A 86 18.72 49.93 11.47
CA PHE A 86 17.78 49.20 12.31
C PHE A 86 16.39 49.15 11.66
N VAL A 87 16.02 48.02 11.06
CA VAL A 87 14.74 47.84 10.37
C VAL A 87 14.29 46.38 10.47
N GLY A 88 12.99 46.14 10.61
CA GLY A 88 12.38 44.79 10.60
C GLY A 88 11.49 44.48 11.82
N THR A 89 10.82 43.33 11.77
CA THR A 89 9.98 42.86 12.88
C THR A 89 10.85 42.11 13.90
N LEU A 90 10.95 42.64 15.13
CA LEU A 90 11.82 42.16 16.23
C LEU A 90 11.78 40.63 16.48
N GLN A 91 10.69 39.98 16.10
CA GLN A 91 10.41 38.57 16.35
C GLN A 91 11.16 37.59 15.43
N TYR A 92 11.59 38.04 14.25
CA TYR A 92 12.34 37.24 13.25
C TYR A 92 13.69 37.87 12.92
N LEU A 93 14.05 38.94 13.63
CA LEU A 93 15.23 39.75 13.37
C LEU A 93 16.50 39.03 13.87
N ALA A 94 17.55 39.05 13.06
CA ALA A 94 18.84 38.49 13.43
C ALA A 94 19.50 39.27 14.59
N PRO A 95 20.25 38.61 15.50
CA PRO A 95 20.87 39.26 16.66
C PRO A 95 21.78 40.44 16.29
N GLU A 96 22.54 40.33 15.21
CA GLU A 96 23.47 41.38 14.76
C GLU A 96 22.77 42.69 14.38
N LEU A 97 21.49 42.63 13.98
CA LEU A 97 20.68 43.81 13.69
C LEU A 97 20.22 44.51 14.97
N LEU A 98 19.98 43.76 16.06
CA LEU A 98 19.69 44.31 17.39
C LEU A 98 20.93 44.97 18.00
N GLU A 99 22.10 44.39 17.74
CA GLU A 99 23.40 44.90 18.21
C GLU A 99 23.93 46.08 17.37
N GLN A 100 23.17 46.51 16.35
CA GLN A 100 23.56 47.55 15.39
C GLN A 100 24.92 47.27 14.73
N GLN A 101 25.27 46.00 14.61
CA GLN A 101 26.50 45.57 13.98
C GLN A 101 26.34 45.53 12.47
N LYS A 102 27.50 45.51 11.81
CA LYS A 102 27.59 45.33 10.39
C LYS A 102 27.14 43.91 10.01
N TYR A 103 26.21 43.80 9.06
CA TYR A 103 25.59 42.53 8.68
C TYR A 103 25.75 42.16 7.20
N THR A 104 25.39 40.92 6.85
CA THR A 104 25.48 40.33 5.50
C THR A 104 24.20 39.57 5.13
N VAL A 105 24.18 38.82 4.02
CA VAL A 105 23.06 37.94 3.60
C VAL A 105 22.60 36.96 4.71
N THR A 106 23.46 36.68 5.68
CA THR A 106 23.21 35.78 6.81
C THR A 106 22.06 36.23 7.72
N VAL A 107 21.63 37.49 7.65
CA VAL A 107 20.43 37.95 8.37
C VAL A 107 19.16 37.27 7.85
N ASP A 108 19.07 37.05 6.53
CA ASP A 108 17.93 36.36 5.92
C ASP A 108 17.95 34.87 6.27
N TYR A 109 19.12 34.28 6.53
CA TYR A 109 19.22 32.88 6.98
C TYR A 109 18.61 32.69 8.37
N TRP A 110 18.84 33.62 9.29
CA TRP A 110 18.20 33.59 10.61
C TRP A 110 16.69 33.72 10.50
N SER A 111 16.21 34.70 9.72
CA SER A 111 14.79 34.90 9.50
C SER A 111 14.15 33.68 8.83
N PHE A 112 14.82 33.04 7.87
CA PHE A 112 14.32 31.83 7.25
C PHE A 112 14.32 30.62 8.21
N GLY A 113 15.37 30.46 9.02
CA GLY A 113 15.43 29.41 10.03
C GLY A 113 14.35 29.54 11.10
N THR A 114 14.10 30.76 11.60
CA THR A 114 13.06 31.03 12.60
C THR A 114 11.66 30.77 12.03
N LEU A 115 11.43 31.16 10.78
CA LEU A 115 10.19 30.91 10.04
C LEU A 115 9.97 29.42 9.78
N ALA A 116 10.99 28.70 9.32
CA ALA A 116 10.94 27.26 9.10
C ALA A 116 10.63 26.51 10.40
N PHE A 117 11.29 26.86 11.50
CA PHE A 117 11.04 26.29 12.81
C PHE A 117 9.58 26.50 13.25
N GLU A 118 9.04 27.71 13.08
CA GLU A 118 7.64 28.00 13.43
C GLU A 118 6.66 27.22 12.54
N CYS A 119 6.96 27.05 11.26
CA CYS A 119 6.16 26.22 10.37
C CYS A 119 6.16 24.74 10.79
N ILE A 120 7.26 24.25 11.36
CA ILE A 120 7.39 22.85 11.82
C ILE A 120 6.70 22.63 13.17
N THR A 121 6.77 23.59 14.09
CA THR A 121 6.38 23.39 15.50
C THR A 121 5.14 24.18 15.93
N GLY A 122 4.73 25.18 15.16
CA GLY A 122 3.62 26.11 15.47
C GLY A 122 4.01 27.26 16.40
N PHE A 123 5.27 27.39 16.80
CA PHE A 123 5.77 28.51 17.62
C PHE A 123 7.21 28.88 17.26
N ARG A 124 7.64 30.12 17.59
CA ARG A 124 8.99 30.60 17.27
C ARG A 124 10.07 29.97 18.18
N PRO A 125 11.30 29.76 17.69
CA PRO A 125 12.33 28.98 18.39
C PRO A 125 12.82 29.59 19.71
N PHE A 126 12.85 30.92 19.83
CA PHE A 126 13.51 31.58 20.95
C PHE A 126 12.55 32.51 21.70
N LEU A 127 12.08 32.09 22.88
CA LEU A 127 11.33 32.87 23.87
C LEU A 127 10.36 33.92 23.26
N PRO A 128 9.33 33.51 22.50
CA PRO A 128 8.52 34.39 21.64
C PRO A 128 7.74 35.52 22.34
N SER A 129 7.51 35.38 23.65
CA SER A 129 6.77 36.33 24.49
C SER A 129 7.67 37.32 25.24
N TRP A 130 8.99 37.14 25.21
CA TRP A 130 9.92 37.94 25.99
C TRP A 130 10.25 39.27 25.29
N GLN A 131 10.52 40.30 26.10
CA GLN A 131 10.94 41.60 25.58
C GLN A 131 12.37 41.53 25.01
N PRO A 132 12.73 42.33 24.00
CA PRO A 132 14.01 42.21 23.28
C PRO A 132 15.26 42.21 24.16
N VAL A 133 15.30 43.05 25.21
CA VAL A 133 16.46 43.14 26.10
C VAL A 133 16.65 41.87 26.92
N GLN A 134 15.58 41.35 27.50
CA GLN A 134 15.59 40.10 28.27
C GLN A 134 15.86 38.90 27.37
N TRP A 135 15.22 38.90 26.19
CA TRP A 135 15.42 37.90 25.15
C TRP A 135 16.88 37.83 24.72
N HIS A 136 17.50 38.97 24.38
CA HIS A 136 18.89 39.02 23.92
C HIS A 136 19.86 38.51 25.00
N ALA A 137 19.70 38.99 26.24
CA ALA A 137 20.55 38.58 27.36
C ALA A 137 20.49 37.06 27.63
N LYS A 138 19.32 36.43 27.42
CA LYS A 138 19.13 35.01 27.68
C LYS A 138 19.50 34.13 26.50
N VAL A 139 19.07 34.47 25.28
CA VAL A 139 19.31 33.67 24.06
C VAL A 139 20.78 33.73 23.64
N ARG A 140 21.52 34.80 23.99
CA ARG A 140 22.97 34.86 23.79
C ARG A 140 23.74 33.74 24.51
N GLN A 141 23.16 33.13 25.54
CA GLN A 141 23.76 32.01 26.28
C GLN A 141 23.62 30.66 25.56
N LYS A 142 22.92 30.62 24.41
CA LYS A 142 22.68 29.38 23.68
C LYS A 142 23.98 28.77 23.16
N SER A 143 24.02 27.45 23.08
CA SER A 143 25.06 26.71 22.38
C SER A 143 24.93 26.87 20.86
N GLU A 144 25.98 26.48 20.11
CA GLU A 144 25.95 26.48 18.64
C GLU A 144 24.90 25.50 18.09
N LEU A 145 24.61 24.42 18.82
CA LEU A 145 23.66 23.38 18.44
C LEU A 145 22.23 23.68 18.88
N ASP A 146 22.02 24.67 19.75
CA ASP A 146 20.69 24.97 20.27
C ASP A 146 19.82 25.64 19.20
N ILE A 147 18.69 25.00 18.88
CA ILE A 147 17.70 25.47 17.92
C ILE A 147 16.43 25.99 18.60
N VAL A 148 16.23 25.70 19.89
CA VAL A 148 15.07 26.17 20.65
C VAL A 148 15.45 26.57 22.07
N VAL A 149 14.87 27.68 22.53
CA VAL A 149 14.91 28.15 23.91
C VAL A 149 13.49 28.49 24.33
N TYR A 150 12.93 27.74 25.29
CA TYR A 150 11.54 27.87 25.70
C TYR A 150 11.40 27.87 27.22
N GLU A 151 10.30 28.45 27.68
CA GLU A 151 9.87 28.43 29.08
C GLU A 151 8.90 27.26 29.30
N ASP A 152 9.15 26.44 30.31
CA ASP A 152 8.29 25.32 30.65
C ASP A 152 7.08 25.71 31.53
N LEU A 153 6.30 24.74 31.99
CA LEU A 153 5.11 25.01 32.84
C LEU A 153 5.46 25.42 34.27
N SER A 154 6.73 25.38 34.66
CA SER A 154 7.25 25.87 35.94
C SER A 154 7.82 27.28 35.85
N GLY A 155 8.04 27.79 34.63
CA GLY A 155 8.68 29.08 34.39
C GLY A 155 10.19 28.97 34.15
N GLU A 156 10.74 27.76 34.11
CA GLU A 156 12.16 27.54 33.87
C GLU A 156 12.49 27.62 32.38
N VAL A 157 13.59 28.29 32.06
CA VAL A 157 14.09 28.44 30.68
C VAL A 157 14.97 27.24 30.34
N LYS A 158 14.54 26.46 29.35
CA LYS A 158 15.27 25.30 28.82
C LYS A 158 15.86 25.60 27.44
N PHE A 159 17.07 25.09 27.21
CA PHE A 159 17.78 25.11 25.93
C PHE A 159 17.78 23.70 25.37
N SER A 160 17.55 23.54 24.06
CA SER A 160 17.60 22.24 23.41
C SER A 160 18.13 22.34 21.99
N SER A 161 18.97 21.38 21.63
CA SER A 161 19.42 21.14 20.26
C SER A 161 18.44 20.30 19.44
N LYS A 162 17.48 19.67 20.11
CA LYS A 162 16.48 18.78 19.51
C LYS A 162 15.23 19.51 19.05
N LEU A 163 14.67 19.07 17.93
CA LEU A 163 13.41 19.58 17.40
C LEU A 163 12.26 19.20 18.36
N PRO A 164 11.45 20.17 18.82
CA PRO A 164 10.36 19.88 19.75
C PRO A 164 9.29 18.95 19.19
N HIS A 165 8.70 18.14 20.07
CA HIS A 165 7.47 17.40 19.83
C HIS A 165 6.28 18.07 20.54
N PRO A 166 5.06 18.03 19.96
CA PRO A 166 4.69 17.34 18.73
C PRO A 166 5.04 18.15 17.47
N ASN A 167 5.45 17.47 16.41
CA ASN A 167 5.60 18.01 15.06
C ASN A 167 5.10 16.98 14.05
N ASN A 168 4.91 17.38 12.80
CA ASN A 168 4.28 16.54 11.79
C ASN A 168 5.25 15.89 10.80
N LEU A 169 6.55 15.92 11.09
CA LEU A 169 7.59 15.35 10.24
C LEU A 169 7.83 13.88 10.59
N ASN A 170 8.21 13.09 9.59
CA ASN A 170 8.78 11.77 9.81
C ASN A 170 10.16 11.85 10.49
N CYS A 171 10.61 10.75 11.08
CA CYS A 171 11.84 10.69 11.87
C CYS A 171 13.10 11.12 11.09
N VAL A 172 13.21 10.72 9.83
CA VAL A 172 14.36 11.03 8.96
C VAL A 172 14.39 12.53 8.66
N LEU A 173 13.25 13.11 8.26
CA LEU A 173 13.17 14.56 8.00
C LEU A 173 13.36 15.38 9.26
N ALA A 174 12.82 14.93 10.40
CA ALA A 174 13.02 15.62 11.68
C ALA A 174 14.51 15.69 12.04
N GLU A 175 15.25 14.57 11.95
CA GLU A 175 16.69 14.54 12.24
C GLU A 175 17.51 15.40 11.26
N ARG A 176 17.18 15.34 9.97
CA ARG A 176 17.89 16.08 8.92
C ARG A 176 17.62 17.59 9.00
N LEU A 177 16.36 17.98 9.19
CA LEU A 177 15.97 19.39 9.35
C LEU A 177 16.42 19.96 10.69
N GLU A 178 16.52 19.17 11.75
CA GLU A 178 17.13 19.58 13.02
C GLU A 178 18.58 20.05 12.81
N LYS A 179 19.40 19.23 12.14
CA LYS A 179 20.78 19.59 11.79
C LYS A 179 20.82 20.82 10.90
N TRP A 180 19.97 20.89 9.87
CA TRP A 180 19.89 22.07 9.00
C TRP A 180 19.49 23.36 9.76
N LEU A 181 18.56 23.27 10.71
CA LEU A 181 18.16 24.40 11.55
C LEU A 181 19.31 24.89 12.44
N GLN A 182 20.22 24.02 12.88
CA GLN A 182 21.42 24.44 13.63
C GLN A 182 22.30 25.39 12.78
N LEU A 183 22.44 25.13 11.48
CA LEU A 183 23.18 26.01 10.56
C LEU A 183 22.49 27.37 10.41
N MET A 184 21.15 27.37 10.31
CA MET A 184 20.35 28.58 10.05
C MET A 184 20.16 29.44 11.30
N LEU A 185 20.04 28.82 12.47
CA LEU A 185 19.82 29.47 13.77
C LEU A 185 21.12 29.67 14.57
N GLN A 186 22.25 29.67 13.90
CA GLN A 186 23.54 29.94 14.51
C GLN A 186 23.63 31.42 14.97
N TRP A 187 24.12 31.66 16.20
CA TRP A 187 24.23 33.03 16.73
C TRP A 187 25.28 33.84 15.97
N HIS A 188 26.45 33.25 15.74
CA HIS A 188 27.57 33.87 15.06
C HIS A 188 27.26 34.16 13.59
N ALA A 189 27.12 35.45 13.23
CA ALA A 189 26.70 35.88 11.90
C ALA A 189 27.56 35.29 10.76
N ARG A 190 28.89 35.21 10.91
CA ARG A 190 29.79 34.68 9.86
C ARG A 190 29.72 33.16 9.68
N GLN A 191 29.43 32.42 10.74
CA GLN A 191 29.35 30.96 10.68
C GLN A 191 27.95 30.51 10.26
N ARG A 192 26.93 31.35 10.44
CA ARG A 192 25.54 31.05 10.06
C ARG A 192 25.44 30.72 8.58
N GLY A 193 24.78 29.60 8.27
CA GLY A 193 24.63 29.07 6.92
C GLY A 193 25.88 28.41 6.34
N THR A 194 26.95 28.24 7.11
CA THR A 194 28.14 27.48 6.71
C THR A 194 27.88 26.00 6.91
N ASP A 195 27.92 25.23 5.82
CA ASP A 195 27.76 23.78 5.86
C ASP A 195 29.13 23.08 5.97
N PRO A 196 29.27 22.00 6.76
CA PRO A 196 30.54 21.27 6.86
C PRO A 196 31.06 20.71 5.54
N THR A 197 30.17 20.37 4.60
CA THR A 197 30.50 19.78 3.30
C THR A 197 30.65 20.85 2.23
N TYR A 198 29.72 21.80 2.17
CA TYR A 198 29.65 22.81 1.10
C TYR A 198 30.31 24.15 1.43
N GLY A 199 30.74 24.36 2.68
CA GLY A 199 31.39 25.59 3.12
C GLY A 199 30.42 26.77 3.32
N PRO A 200 30.91 28.02 3.25
CA PRO A 200 30.10 29.21 3.55
C PRO A 200 28.96 29.38 2.52
N ASN A 201 27.77 29.78 3.00
CA ASN A 201 26.53 29.85 2.22
C ASN A 201 26.06 28.49 1.64
N GLY A 202 26.61 27.38 2.14
CA GLY A 202 26.27 26.02 1.74
C GLY A 202 24.91 25.52 2.23
N CYS A 203 24.24 26.27 3.11
CA CYS A 203 22.96 25.88 3.71
C CYS A 203 21.82 25.61 2.70
N PHE A 204 21.84 26.26 1.54
CA PHE A 204 20.87 26.01 0.48
C PHE A 204 21.09 24.67 -0.23
N LYS A 205 22.35 24.29 -0.47
CA LYS A 205 22.68 22.97 -1.04
C LYS A 205 22.40 21.86 -0.04
N ALA A 206 22.72 22.08 1.23
CA ALA A 206 22.37 21.15 2.31
C ALA A 206 20.85 20.92 2.40
N LEU A 207 20.04 21.96 2.14
CA LEU A 207 18.58 21.81 2.06
C LEU A 207 18.15 21.07 0.80
N ASP A 208 18.75 21.35 -0.36
CA ASP A 208 18.47 20.65 -1.61
C ASP A 208 18.71 19.14 -1.45
N ASP A 209 19.76 18.71 -0.74
CA ASP A 209 20.01 17.30 -0.43
C ASP A 209 18.86 16.67 0.37
N ILE A 210 18.28 17.41 1.32
CA ILE A 210 17.14 16.95 2.13
C ILE A 210 15.87 16.86 1.28
N LEU A 211 15.62 17.88 0.45
CA LEU A 211 14.42 17.96 -0.41
C LEU A 211 14.42 16.90 -1.51
N ASN A 212 15.59 16.48 -1.98
CA ASN A 212 15.76 15.46 -3.01
C ASN A 212 15.74 14.02 -2.48
N LEU A 213 15.58 13.82 -1.16
CA LEU A 213 15.47 12.47 -0.58
C LEU A 213 14.21 11.78 -1.06
N LYS A 214 14.37 10.56 -1.60
CA LYS A 214 13.28 9.64 -1.87
C LYS A 214 13.06 8.79 -0.62
N LEU A 215 11.93 8.97 0.05
CA LEU A 215 11.60 8.27 1.29
C LEU A 215 10.48 7.25 1.05
N VAL A 216 10.66 6.03 1.53
CA VAL A 216 9.59 5.02 1.63
C VAL A 216 9.13 4.93 3.07
N GLN A 217 7.82 4.89 3.28
CA GLN A 217 7.22 4.66 4.59
C GLN A 217 6.65 3.25 4.65
N ILE A 218 6.97 2.52 5.72
CA ILE A 218 6.52 1.14 5.93
C ILE A 218 5.88 1.05 7.30
N LEU A 219 4.57 0.79 7.34
CA LEU A 219 3.85 0.50 8.57
C LEU A 219 4.02 -0.99 8.88
N ASP A 220 4.73 -1.29 9.96
CA ASP A 220 4.78 -2.64 10.51
C ASP A 220 3.46 -2.96 11.20
N MET A 221 2.70 -3.91 10.65
CA MET A 221 1.40 -4.32 11.21
C MET A 221 1.54 -5.21 12.44
N VAL A 222 2.76 -5.62 12.81
CA VAL A 222 3.04 -6.35 14.04
C VAL A 222 3.12 -5.42 15.24
N THR A 223 3.94 -4.37 15.13
CA THR A 223 4.20 -3.41 16.21
C THR A 223 3.31 -2.16 16.12
N GLY A 224 2.81 -1.84 14.92
CA GLY A 224 2.10 -0.61 14.60
C GLY A 224 3.01 0.62 14.44
N THR A 225 4.31 0.43 14.27
CA THR A 225 5.27 1.53 14.05
C THR A 225 5.51 1.79 12.58
N VAL A 226 5.65 3.07 12.22
CA VAL A 226 6.02 3.50 10.86
C VAL A 226 7.54 3.65 10.79
N HIS A 227 8.16 2.83 9.95
CA HIS A 227 9.58 2.90 9.61
C HIS A 227 9.74 3.72 8.32
N VAL A 228 10.73 4.61 8.29
CA VAL A 228 10.98 5.47 7.12
C VAL A 228 12.40 5.25 6.64
N TYR A 229 12.54 4.84 5.38
CA TYR A 229 13.82 4.50 4.77
C TYR A 229 14.14 5.43 3.61
N PRO A 230 15.33 6.07 3.58
CA PRO A 230 15.82 6.74 2.39
C PRO A 230 16.25 5.71 1.34
N LEU A 231 15.79 5.91 0.11
CA LEU A 231 16.13 5.09 -1.05
C LEU A 231 17.12 5.80 -1.99
N ALA A 232 18.14 5.06 -2.42
CA ALA A 232 18.95 5.45 -3.56
C ALA A 232 18.25 5.12 -4.89
N GLU A 233 18.66 5.73 -6.00
CA GLU A 233 17.99 5.54 -7.31
C GLU A 233 18.10 4.12 -7.86
N ASP A 234 19.22 3.47 -7.56
CA ASP A 234 19.63 2.12 -7.96
C ASP A 234 19.28 1.05 -6.90
N GLU A 235 18.61 1.42 -5.82
CA GLU A 235 18.36 0.49 -4.72
C GLU A 235 17.31 -0.58 -5.07
N THR A 236 17.68 -1.84 -4.90
CA THR A 236 16.82 -3.00 -5.16
C THR A 236 15.86 -3.25 -4.00
N LEU A 237 14.73 -3.90 -4.29
CA LEU A 237 13.76 -4.30 -3.25
C LEU A 237 14.40 -5.21 -2.19
N GLN A 238 15.37 -6.05 -2.58
CA GLN A 238 16.11 -6.92 -1.65
C GLN A 238 16.92 -6.11 -0.62
N SER A 239 17.61 -5.04 -1.04
CA SER A 239 18.32 -4.13 -0.12
C SER A 239 17.35 -3.51 0.89
N VAL A 240 16.18 -3.08 0.42
CA VAL A 240 15.13 -2.52 1.31
C VAL A 240 14.62 -3.58 2.28
N LYS A 241 14.37 -4.82 1.83
CA LYS A 241 13.99 -5.94 2.69
C LYS A 241 15.04 -6.27 3.76
N ALA A 242 16.33 -6.18 3.43
CA ALA A 242 17.42 -6.34 4.38
C ALA A 242 17.41 -5.24 5.47
N LYS A 243 17.18 -3.97 5.06
CA LYS A 243 17.00 -2.84 6.02
C LYS A 243 15.80 -3.07 6.92
N ILE A 244 14.66 -3.50 6.37
CA ILE A 244 13.45 -3.84 7.13
C ILE A 244 13.74 -4.96 8.12
N GLN A 245 14.48 -6.00 7.71
CA GLN A 245 14.85 -7.10 8.59
C GLN A 245 15.68 -6.64 9.78
N ALA A 246 16.59 -5.67 9.59
CA ALA A 246 17.41 -5.13 10.67
C ALA A 246 16.57 -4.42 11.75
N ASP A 247 15.53 -3.68 11.34
CA ASP A 247 14.68 -2.91 12.27
C ASP A 247 13.53 -3.74 12.88
N THR A 248 12.97 -4.68 12.12
CA THR A 248 11.76 -5.43 12.52
C THR A 248 12.05 -6.86 12.99
N GLY A 249 13.23 -7.41 12.64
CA GLY A 249 13.58 -8.80 12.88
C GLY A 249 12.84 -9.82 12.00
N ILE A 250 11.99 -9.38 11.06
CA ILE A 250 11.25 -10.27 10.14
C ILE A 250 12.17 -10.66 8.97
N PRO A 251 12.44 -11.96 8.73
CA PRO A 251 13.31 -12.38 7.62
C PRO A 251 12.75 -12.07 6.24
N GLU A 252 13.61 -11.78 5.27
CA GLU A 252 13.21 -11.30 3.92
C GLU A 252 12.15 -12.17 3.20
N GLN A 253 12.21 -13.50 3.40
CA GLN A 253 11.28 -14.48 2.81
C GLN A 253 9.86 -14.41 3.40
N GLU A 254 9.76 -13.91 4.63
CA GLU A 254 8.53 -13.87 5.41
C GLU A 254 7.88 -12.49 5.40
N GLN A 255 8.61 -11.49 4.89
CA GLN A 255 8.14 -10.13 4.69
C GLN A 255 7.17 -10.09 3.51
N GLU A 256 5.87 -9.96 3.83
CA GLU A 256 4.84 -9.60 2.87
C GLU A 256 4.61 -8.09 2.92
N LEU A 257 4.99 -7.40 1.84
CA LEU A 257 4.76 -5.96 1.67
C LEU A 257 3.57 -5.74 0.75
N LEU A 258 2.51 -5.13 1.27
CA LEU A 258 1.30 -4.79 0.53
C LEU A 258 1.16 -3.28 0.32
N GLN A 259 0.71 -2.89 -0.86
CA GLN A 259 0.19 -1.55 -1.14
C GLN A 259 -1.26 -1.40 -0.66
N GLU A 260 -1.80 -0.18 -0.62
CA GLU A 260 -3.20 0.06 -0.27
C GLU A 260 -4.19 -0.71 -1.17
N GLY A 261 -3.84 -0.94 -2.43
CA GLY A 261 -4.61 -1.79 -3.35
C GLY A 261 -4.61 -3.29 -3.03
N GLY A 262 -3.92 -3.74 -1.98
CA GLY A 262 -3.74 -5.16 -1.64
C GLY A 262 -2.87 -5.93 -2.64
N LEU A 263 -2.05 -5.20 -3.42
CA LEU A 263 -1.05 -5.77 -4.32
C LEU A 263 0.24 -6.01 -3.53
N ALA A 264 0.81 -7.21 -3.68
CA ALA A 264 2.12 -7.52 -3.15
C ALA A 264 3.21 -6.92 -4.03
N LEU A 265 4.29 -6.44 -3.42
CA LEU A 265 5.49 -6.03 -4.14
C LEU A 265 6.22 -7.26 -4.71
N PHE A 266 6.43 -7.28 -6.03
CA PHE A 266 7.14 -8.35 -6.72
C PHE A 266 8.62 -8.01 -6.96
N SER A 267 9.47 -9.04 -6.94
CA SER A 267 10.94 -8.96 -6.80
C SER A 267 11.71 -8.32 -7.98
N GLU A 268 11.08 -8.00 -9.10
CA GLU A 268 11.81 -7.68 -10.35
C GLU A 268 11.94 -6.18 -10.66
N LYS A 269 11.19 -5.30 -9.98
CA LYS A 269 11.23 -3.85 -10.22
C LYS A 269 12.08 -3.11 -9.17
N PRO A 270 12.80 -2.04 -9.54
CA PRO A 270 13.53 -1.21 -8.58
C PRO A 270 12.56 -0.58 -7.58
N ALA A 271 12.99 -0.41 -6.32
CA ALA A 271 12.13 0.08 -5.24
C ALA A 271 11.54 1.48 -5.55
N THR A 272 12.27 2.28 -6.34
CA THR A 272 11.89 3.61 -6.79
C THR A 272 10.73 3.66 -7.80
N GLN A 273 10.45 2.58 -8.54
CA GLN A 273 9.26 2.51 -9.40
C GLN A 273 7.96 2.35 -8.60
N TYR A 274 8.04 1.83 -7.37
CA TYR A 274 6.91 1.77 -6.46
C TYR A 274 6.66 3.10 -5.74
N LEU A 275 7.61 4.03 -5.83
CA LEU A 275 7.50 5.43 -5.42
C LEU A 275 7.04 6.35 -6.56
N ALA A 276 6.72 5.79 -7.74
CA ALA A 276 6.28 6.55 -8.91
C ALA A 276 4.91 7.21 -8.62
N ASP A 277 4.95 8.31 -7.88
CA ASP A 277 4.06 9.48 -7.87
C ASP A 277 4.27 10.41 -6.65
N ILE A 278 5.41 10.35 -5.95
CA ILE A 278 5.84 11.47 -5.07
C ILE A 278 6.52 12.56 -5.90
N LYS A 279 5.85 13.06 -6.94
CA LYS A 279 6.07 14.45 -7.35
C LYS A 279 5.27 15.32 -6.40
N LEU A 280 5.76 16.52 -6.11
CA LEU A 280 5.13 17.52 -5.24
C LEU A 280 3.80 18.06 -5.84
N ASN A 281 2.90 17.20 -6.31
CA ASN A 281 1.67 17.53 -7.01
C ASN A 281 0.50 17.54 -6.01
N ASP A 282 -0.20 18.66 -5.92
CA ASP A 282 -1.26 18.96 -4.96
C ASP A 282 -2.60 18.62 -5.62
N ALA A 283 -3.05 17.38 -5.44
CA ALA A 283 -4.43 17.07 -5.80
C ALA A 283 -5.07 15.97 -4.96
N THR A 284 -4.34 15.02 -4.40
CA THR A 284 -4.98 13.91 -3.70
C THR A 284 -4.19 13.47 -2.47
N VAL A 285 -4.92 13.38 -1.36
CA VAL A 285 -4.52 12.76 -0.08
C VAL A 285 -4.22 11.25 -0.23
N ALA A 286 -4.25 10.72 -1.46
CA ALA A 286 -4.52 9.32 -1.74
C ALA A 286 -3.31 8.44 -2.09
N ASP A 287 -2.09 8.97 -2.23
CA ASP A 287 -0.91 8.12 -2.46
C ASP A 287 0.28 8.63 -1.66
N THR A 288 0.16 8.62 -0.33
CA THR A 288 1.36 8.47 0.50
C THR A 288 1.96 7.12 0.13
N GLY A 289 3.21 7.08 -0.32
CA GLY A 289 3.98 5.85 -0.60
C GLY A 289 4.21 5.00 0.65
N LEU A 290 3.12 4.62 1.31
CA LEU A 290 3.00 3.87 2.53
C LEU A 290 2.73 2.42 2.16
N PHE A 291 3.63 1.55 2.59
CA PHE A 291 3.50 0.11 2.44
C PHE A 291 3.16 -0.52 3.78
N PHE A 292 2.39 -1.59 3.75
CA PHE A 292 2.00 -2.35 4.91
C PHE A 292 2.82 -3.63 4.97
N LEU A 293 3.60 -3.80 6.04
CA LEU A 293 4.41 -4.99 6.28
C LEU A 293 3.65 -5.98 7.14
N PHE A 294 3.57 -7.22 6.67
CA PHE A 294 3.02 -8.36 7.39
C PHE A 294 4.09 -9.45 7.54
N ASP A 295 4.03 -10.16 8.65
CA ASP A 295 4.84 -11.34 8.93
C ASP A 295 4.02 -12.59 8.59
N ASN A 296 4.46 -13.34 7.57
CA ASN A 296 3.80 -14.58 7.14
C ASN A 296 3.87 -15.69 8.20
N ARG A 297 4.79 -15.62 9.18
CA ARG A 297 4.88 -16.60 10.28
C ARG A 297 3.78 -16.43 11.31
N LYS A 298 3.19 -15.23 11.41
CA LYS A 298 2.21 -14.91 12.45
C LYS A 298 0.79 -15.29 12.05
N VAL A 299 0.26 -16.26 12.78
CA VAL A 299 -1.14 -16.70 12.68
C VAL A 299 -2.08 -15.83 13.54
N THR A 300 -1.54 -15.13 14.54
CA THR A 300 -2.32 -14.24 15.41
C THR A 300 -1.54 -12.96 15.68
N TYR A 301 -2.21 -11.83 15.45
CA TYR A 301 -1.70 -10.50 15.73
C TYR A 301 -2.27 -10.05 17.07
N ARG A 302 -1.38 -9.76 18.03
CA ARG A 302 -1.76 -9.12 19.29
C ARG A 302 -1.42 -7.63 19.19
N PRO A 303 -2.28 -6.73 19.71
CA PRO A 303 -1.95 -5.32 19.74
C PRO A 303 -0.77 -5.12 20.69
N GLN A 304 0.42 -4.91 20.12
CA GLN A 304 1.62 -4.46 20.84
C GLN A 304 1.80 -2.94 20.72
N ILE A 305 0.78 -2.26 20.18
CA ILE A 305 0.80 -0.83 19.91
C ILE A 305 0.83 -0.10 21.24
N SER A 306 2.01 0.40 21.58
CA SER A 306 2.17 1.34 22.68
C SER A 306 1.74 2.71 22.18
N PRO A 307 0.84 3.43 22.88
CA PRO A 307 0.52 4.80 22.50
C PRO A 307 1.81 5.62 22.49
N ARG A 308 1.96 6.50 21.48
CA ARG A 308 3.16 7.33 21.33
C ARG A 308 3.43 8.11 22.62
N PRO A 309 4.72 8.29 23.00
CA PRO A 309 5.06 9.06 24.17
C PRO A 309 4.51 10.49 24.06
N HIS A 310 3.82 10.94 25.11
CA HIS A 310 3.28 12.29 25.14
C HIS A 310 4.40 13.33 25.36
N PRO A 311 4.26 14.54 24.80
CA PRO A 311 5.09 15.69 25.15
C PRO A 311 5.14 15.94 26.67
N GLU A 312 6.25 16.48 27.17
CA GLU A 312 6.46 16.78 28.60
C GLU A 312 5.31 17.59 29.21
N SER A 313 4.81 18.59 28.49
CA SER A 313 3.68 19.43 28.89
C SER A 313 2.37 18.66 29.09
N ILE A 314 2.14 17.63 28.27
CA ILE A 314 0.97 16.75 28.41
C ILE A 314 1.16 15.82 29.60
N ASN A 315 2.37 15.26 29.80
CA ASN A 315 2.63 14.42 30.98
C ASN A 315 2.45 15.20 32.29
N SER A 316 2.89 16.46 32.34
CA SER A 316 2.67 17.32 33.50
C SER A 316 1.18 17.60 33.79
N ILE A 317 0.36 17.83 32.76
CA ILE A 317 -1.08 18.11 32.95
C ILE A 317 -1.90 16.84 33.23
N LEU A 318 -1.46 15.68 32.74
CA LEU A 318 -2.05 14.39 33.07
C LEU A 318 -1.85 14.03 34.55
N GLN A 319 -0.71 14.44 35.15
CA GLN A 319 -0.43 14.26 36.57
C GLN A 319 -1.27 15.19 37.46
N ASP A 320 -1.43 16.45 37.08
CA ASP A 320 -2.27 17.41 37.82
C ASP A 320 -3.21 18.21 36.89
N PRO A 321 -4.39 17.66 36.55
CA PRO A 321 -5.36 18.33 35.68
C PRO A 321 -6.00 19.59 36.27
N LYS A 322 -5.89 19.77 37.60
CA LYS A 322 -6.46 20.90 38.35
C LYS A 322 -5.52 22.10 38.44
N LYS A 323 -4.27 21.95 37.98
CA LYS A 323 -3.30 23.04 37.98
C LYS A 323 -3.85 24.23 37.17
N ASN A 324 -3.96 25.38 37.81
CA ASN A 324 -4.32 26.62 37.13
C ASN A 324 -3.15 27.09 36.26
N LEU A 325 -3.40 27.18 34.96
CA LEU A 325 -2.43 27.65 33.97
C LEU A 325 -2.80 29.03 33.46
N SER A 326 -1.80 29.81 33.05
CA SER A 326 -2.04 31.08 32.33
C SER A 326 -2.70 30.82 30.97
N PHE A 327 -3.39 31.83 30.42
CA PHE A 327 -4.04 31.68 29.11
C PHE A 327 -3.09 31.22 27.99
N LEU A 328 -1.83 31.69 27.99
CA LEU A 328 -0.83 31.29 26.99
C LEU A 328 -0.41 29.82 27.15
N GLN A 329 -0.25 29.36 28.39
CA GLN A 329 0.03 27.96 28.70
C GLN A 329 -1.17 27.06 28.35
N LEU A 330 -2.40 27.49 28.66
CA LEU A 330 -3.63 26.79 28.27
C LEU A 330 -3.72 26.63 26.75
N ARG A 331 -3.50 27.71 26.00
CA ARG A 331 -3.53 27.68 24.52
C ARG A 331 -2.53 26.67 23.97
N LYS A 332 -1.32 26.60 24.51
CA LYS A 332 -0.30 25.63 24.10
C LYS A 332 -0.72 24.19 24.43
N VAL A 333 -1.10 23.94 25.68
CA VAL A 333 -1.43 22.58 26.16
C VAL A 333 -2.69 22.04 25.48
N TRP A 334 -3.75 22.84 25.36
CA TRP A 334 -5.01 22.40 24.74
C TRP A 334 -4.83 22.11 23.25
N GLY A 335 -4.03 22.93 22.55
CA GLY A 335 -3.66 22.66 21.16
C GLY A 335 -2.88 21.34 21.02
N GLN A 336 -1.92 21.09 21.91
CA GLN A 336 -1.16 19.83 21.92
C GLN A 336 -2.03 18.61 22.26
N VAL A 337 -2.99 18.73 23.18
CA VAL A 337 -3.90 17.62 23.51
C VAL A 337 -4.82 17.32 22.34
N TRP A 338 -5.43 18.34 21.73
CA TRP A 338 -6.23 18.13 20.53
C TRP A 338 -5.40 17.51 19.40
N HIS A 339 -4.17 18.00 19.19
CA HIS A 339 -3.25 17.40 18.23
C HIS A 339 -2.99 15.92 18.53
N THR A 340 -2.80 15.56 19.80
CA THR A 340 -2.60 14.16 20.22
C THR A 340 -3.83 13.30 19.91
N ILE A 341 -5.04 13.80 20.17
CA ILE A 341 -6.29 13.10 19.82
C ILE A 341 -6.42 12.92 18.31
N ARG A 342 -6.12 13.97 17.52
CA ARG A 342 -6.10 13.88 16.06
C ARG A 342 -5.10 12.83 15.58
N ARG A 343 -3.90 12.79 16.16
CA ARG A 343 -2.88 11.78 15.84
C ARG A 343 -3.32 10.36 16.17
N LEU A 344 -3.98 10.14 17.32
CA LEU A 344 -4.58 8.84 17.63
C LEU A 344 -5.61 8.42 16.56
N ASN A 345 -6.39 9.38 16.05
CA ASN A 345 -7.36 9.12 14.99
C ASN A 345 -6.67 8.77 13.66
N GLU A 346 -5.67 9.54 13.25
CA GLU A 346 -4.85 9.30 12.06
C GLU A 346 -4.13 7.93 12.13
N ASP A 347 -3.48 7.61 13.25
CA ASP A 347 -2.79 6.34 13.48
C ASP A 347 -3.79 5.15 13.40
N PHE A 348 -5.01 5.30 13.96
CA PHE A 348 -6.05 4.28 13.84
C PHE A 348 -6.50 4.07 12.39
N HIS A 349 -6.69 5.16 11.63
CA HIS A 349 -7.04 5.06 10.22
C HIS A 349 -5.96 4.36 9.41
N GLN A 350 -4.68 4.65 9.64
CA GLN A 350 -3.57 3.96 8.96
C GLN A 350 -3.58 2.44 9.21
N LEU A 351 -3.80 2.01 10.45
CA LEU A 351 -3.98 0.59 10.78
C LEU A 351 -5.20 -0.02 10.07
N GLN A 352 -6.29 0.75 9.93
CA GLN A 352 -7.48 0.33 9.21
C GLN A 352 -7.21 0.17 7.70
N HIS A 353 -6.41 1.05 7.11
CA HIS A 353 -5.95 0.90 5.71
C HIS A 353 -5.12 -0.38 5.55
N GLY A 354 -4.23 -0.70 6.50
CA GLY A 354 -3.47 -1.96 6.49
C GLY A 354 -4.37 -3.20 6.56
N GLN A 355 -5.37 -3.21 7.44
CA GLN A 355 -6.35 -4.31 7.51
C GLN A 355 -7.15 -4.45 6.20
N ARG A 356 -7.55 -3.33 5.59
CA ARG A 356 -8.24 -3.33 4.29
C ARG A 356 -7.35 -3.82 3.16
N ALA A 357 -6.06 -3.47 3.15
CA ALA A 357 -5.09 -3.97 2.18
C ALA A 357 -4.94 -5.49 2.28
N ALA A 358 -4.80 -6.03 3.48
CA ALA A 358 -4.78 -7.47 3.73
C ALA A 358 -6.08 -8.16 3.29
N MET A 359 -7.24 -7.54 3.57
CA MET A 359 -8.54 -8.05 3.12
C MET A 359 -8.65 -8.06 1.59
N ARG A 360 -8.24 -7.00 0.90
CA ARG A 360 -8.22 -6.93 -0.58
C ARG A 360 -7.31 -8.02 -1.17
N ASN A 361 -6.15 -8.25 -0.57
CA ASN A 361 -5.24 -9.31 -0.96
C ASN A 361 -5.89 -10.70 -0.80
N LEU A 362 -6.51 -10.97 0.36
CA LEU A 362 -7.27 -12.20 0.62
C LEU A 362 -8.39 -12.41 -0.41
N LEU A 363 -9.14 -11.37 -0.76
CA LEU A 363 -10.21 -11.47 -1.76
C LEU A 363 -9.69 -11.78 -3.17
N ARG A 364 -8.51 -11.27 -3.52
CA ARG A 364 -7.85 -11.64 -4.78
C ARG A 364 -7.46 -13.11 -4.80
N HIS A 365 -6.86 -13.62 -3.72
CA HIS A 365 -6.57 -15.05 -3.58
C HIS A 365 -7.84 -15.89 -3.63
N ASN A 366 -8.90 -15.50 -2.91
CA ASN A 366 -10.16 -16.21 -2.93
C ASN A 366 -10.82 -16.24 -4.32
N SER A 367 -10.71 -15.16 -5.09
CA SER A 367 -11.19 -15.11 -6.48
C SER A 367 -10.45 -16.12 -7.36
N THR A 368 -9.12 -16.18 -7.27
CA THR A 368 -8.32 -17.17 -8.01
C THR A 368 -8.65 -18.60 -7.58
N LEU A 369 -8.72 -18.86 -6.27
CA LEU A 369 -9.07 -20.19 -5.75
C LEU A 369 -10.49 -20.61 -6.19
N SER A 370 -11.43 -19.67 -6.26
CA SER A 370 -12.79 -19.93 -6.75
C SER A 370 -12.80 -20.31 -8.22
N LYS A 371 -11.98 -19.67 -9.06
CA LYS A 371 -11.82 -20.03 -10.47
C LYS A 371 -11.25 -21.46 -10.60
N MET A 372 -10.17 -21.76 -9.88
CA MET A 372 -9.57 -23.10 -9.87
C MET A 372 -10.55 -24.17 -9.40
N LYS A 373 -11.32 -23.90 -8.33
CA LYS A 373 -12.37 -24.80 -7.84
C LYS A 373 -13.40 -25.12 -8.93
N ASN A 374 -13.87 -24.11 -9.66
CA ASN A 374 -14.87 -24.31 -10.71
C ASN A 374 -14.29 -25.13 -11.88
N THR A 375 -13.04 -24.86 -12.27
CA THR A 375 -12.33 -25.65 -13.27
C THR A 375 -12.14 -27.10 -12.82
N MET A 376 -11.68 -27.33 -11.58
CA MET A 376 -11.52 -28.67 -10.99
C MET A 376 -12.86 -29.43 -10.97
N ALA A 377 -13.95 -28.80 -10.56
CA ALA A 377 -15.27 -29.41 -10.56
C ALA A 377 -15.74 -29.79 -11.99
N SER A 378 -15.47 -28.92 -12.98
CA SER A 378 -15.76 -29.19 -14.39
C SER A 378 -14.94 -30.37 -14.92
N LEU A 379 -13.63 -30.41 -14.65
CA LEU A 379 -12.75 -31.52 -15.03
C LEU A 379 -13.22 -32.83 -14.39
N SER A 380 -13.71 -32.79 -13.15
CA SER A 380 -14.21 -33.98 -12.45
C SER A 380 -15.43 -34.56 -13.13
N GLN A 381 -16.36 -33.71 -13.55
CA GLN A 381 -17.55 -34.14 -14.28
C GLN A 381 -17.19 -34.71 -15.66
N GLN A 382 -16.23 -34.08 -16.37
CA GLN A 382 -15.75 -34.58 -17.66
C GLN A 382 -15.05 -35.93 -17.54
N LEU A 383 -14.17 -36.09 -16.54
CA LEU A 383 -13.48 -37.34 -16.28
C LEU A 383 -14.47 -38.44 -15.92
N LYS A 384 -15.43 -38.17 -15.02
CA LYS A 384 -16.51 -39.11 -14.68
C LYS A 384 -17.26 -39.58 -15.93
N ALA A 385 -17.69 -38.65 -16.78
CA ALA A 385 -18.42 -38.99 -18.01
C ALA A 385 -17.59 -39.84 -18.97
N LYS A 386 -16.28 -39.57 -19.09
CA LYS A 386 -15.36 -40.37 -19.92
C LYS A 386 -15.12 -41.76 -19.34
N LEU A 387 -14.97 -41.86 -18.02
CA LEU A 387 -14.84 -43.14 -17.32
C LEU A 387 -16.10 -43.98 -17.49
N ASP A 388 -17.29 -43.40 -17.28
CA ASP A 388 -18.58 -44.08 -17.47
C ASP A 388 -18.74 -44.56 -18.92
N PHE A 389 -18.38 -43.72 -19.89
CA PHE A 389 -18.38 -44.08 -21.31
C PHE A 389 -17.41 -45.23 -21.61
N PHE A 390 -16.18 -45.15 -21.09
CA PHE A 390 -15.17 -46.19 -21.28
C PHE A 390 -15.62 -47.52 -20.66
N LYS A 391 -16.13 -47.50 -19.42
CA LYS A 391 -16.64 -48.68 -18.71
C LYS A 391 -17.77 -49.35 -19.47
N ALA A 392 -18.76 -48.58 -19.93
CA ALA A 392 -19.83 -49.12 -20.77
C ALA A 392 -19.28 -49.72 -22.07
N SER A 393 -18.30 -49.04 -22.69
CA SER A 393 -17.73 -49.46 -23.97
C SER A 393 -16.88 -50.74 -23.85
N ILE A 394 -16.04 -50.87 -22.81
CA ILE A 394 -15.22 -52.08 -22.60
C ILE A 394 -16.07 -53.27 -22.17
N GLN A 395 -17.14 -53.04 -21.41
CA GLN A 395 -18.07 -54.09 -21.00
C GLN A 395 -18.77 -54.72 -22.21
N ILE A 396 -19.21 -53.90 -23.17
CA ILE A 396 -19.79 -54.39 -24.43
C ILE A 396 -18.76 -55.22 -25.21
N ASP A 397 -17.53 -54.73 -25.31
CA ASP A 397 -16.46 -55.44 -26.03
C ASP A 397 -16.14 -56.79 -25.35
N LEU A 398 -16.10 -56.85 -24.02
CA LEU A 398 -15.90 -58.09 -23.25
C LEU A 398 -17.07 -59.07 -23.39
N GLU A 399 -18.31 -58.60 -23.30
CA GLU A 399 -19.51 -59.43 -23.47
C GLU A 399 -19.57 -60.04 -24.88
N LYS A 400 -19.37 -59.22 -25.91
CA LYS A 400 -19.39 -59.68 -27.30
C LYS A 400 -18.21 -60.56 -27.64
N TYR A 401 -17.04 -60.31 -27.06
CA TYR A 401 -15.89 -61.19 -27.19
C TYR A 401 -16.19 -62.57 -26.58
N ASN A 402 -16.84 -62.65 -25.42
CA ASN A 402 -17.23 -63.91 -24.78
C ASN A 402 -18.29 -64.67 -25.60
N GLU A 403 -19.32 -63.99 -26.11
CA GLU A 403 -20.35 -64.62 -26.97
C GLU A 403 -19.74 -65.28 -28.22
N GLN A 404 -18.72 -64.67 -28.83
CA GLN A 404 -18.10 -65.20 -30.05
C GLN A 404 -17.02 -66.26 -29.81
N THR A 405 -16.62 -66.54 -28.55
CA THR A 405 -15.54 -67.51 -28.26
C THR A 405 -15.83 -68.93 -28.74
N GLU A 406 -17.10 -69.30 -28.89
CA GLU A 406 -17.51 -70.65 -29.31
C GLU A 406 -17.39 -70.88 -30.83
N PHE A 407 -17.44 -69.82 -31.65
CA PHE A 407 -17.47 -69.91 -33.13
C PHE A 407 -16.48 -68.96 -33.86
N GLY A 408 -15.74 -68.12 -33.14
CA GLY A 408 -14.94 -67.03 -33.68
C GLY A 408 -13.44 -67.06 -33.30
N ILE A 409 -12.84 -65.88 -33.11
CA ILE A 409 -11.41 -65.70 -32.83
C ILE A 409 -11.16 -65.74 -31.33
N THR A 410 -10.27 -66.62 -30.89
CA THR A 410 -9.84 -66.71 -29.49
C THR A 410 -8.41 -66.21 -29.31
N SER A 411 -8.24 -65.18 -28.48
CA SER A 411 -6.97 -64.60 -28.06
C SER A 411 -6.97 -64.33 -26.54
N GLU A 412 -6.38 -65.25 -25.79
CA GLU A 412 -6.32 -65.15 -24.32
C GLU A 412 -5.53 -63.92 -23.84
N LYS A 413 -4.48 -63.51 -24.59
CA LYS A 413 -3.68 -62.31 -24.29
C LYS A 413 -4.49 -61.03 -24.37
N LEU A 414 -5.42 -60.94 -25.32
CA LEU A 414 -6.25 -59.76 -25.54
C LEU A 414 -7.36 -59.66 -24.48
N LEU A 415 -7.94 -60.80 -24.09
CA LEU A 415 -8.89 -60.85 -22.98
C LEU A 415 -8.25 -60.42 -21.65
N LEU A 416 -7.01 -60.86 -21.37
CA LEU A 416 -6.26 -60.43 -20.19
C LEU A 416 -5.95 -58.93 -20.25
N ALA A 417 -5.48 -58.43 -21.40
CA ALA A 417 -5.21 -57.00 -21.58
C ALA A 417 -6.46 -56.13 -21.38
N TRP A 418 -7.62 -56.53 -21.90
CA TRP A 418 -8.86 -55.76 -21.72
C TRP A 418 -9.37 -55.81 -20.27
N LYS A 419 -9.23 -56.94 -19.57
CA LYS A 419 -9.51 -57.01 -18.13
C LYS A 419 -8.57 -56.14 -17.31
N GLU A 420 -7.29 -56.05 -17.68
CA GLU A 420 -6.33 -55.12 -17.05
C GLU A 420 -6.70 -53.65 -17.32
N MET A 421 -7.16 -53.31 -18.53
CA MET A 421 -7.65 -51.97 -18.85
C MET A 421 -8.86 -51.58 -18.00
N GLU A 422 -9.83 -52.50 -17.84
CA GLU A 422 -10.99 -52.31 -16.97
C GLU A 422 -10.57 -52.06 -15.52
N GLN A 423 -9.68 -52.87 -14.97
CA GLN A 423 -9.16 -52.71 -13.61
C GLN A 423 -8.38 -51.40 -13.42
N THR A 424 -7.61 -50.99 -14.43
CA THR A 424 -6.84 -49.74 -14.38
C THR A 424 -7.77 -48.52 -14.31
N VAL A 425 -8.85 -48.53 -15.11
CA VAL A 425 -9.84 -47.46 -15.14
C VAL A 425 -10.69 -47.41 -13.86
N GLU A 426 -10.83 -48.52 -13.14
CA GLU A 426 -11.49 -48.55 -11.83
C GLU A 426 -10.68 -47.84 -10.73
N LEU A 427 -9.37 -47.76 -10.88
CA LEU A 427 -8.47 -47.02 -9.98
C LEU A 427 -8.41 -45.52 -10.31
N CYS A 428 -8.89 -45.12 -11.50
CA CYS A 428 -8.97 -43.73 -11.92
C CYS A 428 -10.22 -43.05 -11.36
N GLY A 429 -10.13 -41.75 -11.13
CA GLY A 429 -11.25 -40.95 -10.62
C GLY A 429 -10.98 -40.43 -9.21
N ARG A 430 -10.92 -39.10 -9.11
CA ARG A 430 -10.56 -38.37 -7.88
C ARG A 430 -11.78 -37.74 -7.21
N GLU A 431 -12.97 -38.33 -7.36
CA GLU A 431 -14.23 -37.71 -6.94
C GLU A 431 -14.25 -37.38 -5.44
N GLU A 432 -13.77 -38.27 -4.59
CA GLU A 432 -13.73 -38.06 -3.14
C GLU A 432 -12.76 -36.92 -2.76
N GLU A 433 -11.59 -36.86 -3.41
CA GLU A 433 -10.60 -35.80 -3.19
C GLU A 433 -11.16 -34.43 -3.62
N VAL A 434 -11.81 -34.38 -4.78
CA VAL A 434 -12.49 -33.18 -5.31
C VAL A 434 -13.60 -32.75 -4.35
N GLU A 435 -14.44 -33.67 -3.87
CA GLU A 435 -15.53 -33.36 -2.94
C GLU A 435 -15.00 -32.78 -1.62
N GLN A 436 -13.93 -33.36 -1.07
CA GLN A 436 -13.27 -32.83 0.13
C GLN A 436 -12.69 -31.44 -0.09
N LEU A 437 -12.04 -31.18 -1.23
CA LEU A 437 -11.48 -29.86 -1.56
C LEU A 437 -12.57 -28.81 -1.81
N VAL A 438 -13.68 -29.19 -2.46
CA VAL A 438 -14.85 -28.30 -2.63
C VAL A 438 -15.45 -27.94 -1.29
N LYS A 439 -15.67 -28.91 -0.38
CA LYS A 439 -16.16 -28.66 0.99
C LYS A 439 -15.25 -27.70 1.75
N LYS A 440 -13.92 -27.92 1.72
CA LYS A 440 -12.93 -27.04 2.36
C LYS A 440 -12.95 -25.63 1.78
N THR A 441 -13.04 -25.50 0.45
CA THR A 441 -13.09 -24.20 -0.23
C THR A 441 -14.39 -23.45 0.10
N MET A 442 -15.53 -24.13 0.16
CA MET A 442 -16.81 -23.52 0.54
C MET A 442 -16.85 -23.09 2.01
N ALA A 443 -16.26 -23.88 2.91
CA ALA A 443 -16.11 -23.48 4.31
C ALA A 443 -15.26 -22.20 4.43
N LEU A 444 -14.13 -22.14 3.71
CA LEU A 444 -13.29 -20.94 3.66
C LEU A 444 -14.03 -19.73 3.06
N GLN A 445 -14.83 -19.91 2.00
CA GLN A 445 -15.64 -18.83 1.43
C GLN A 445 -16.66 -18.29 2.44
N THR A 446 -17.28 -19.17 3.24
CA THR A 446 -18.19 -18.76 4.34
C THR A 446 -17.45 -17.90 5.37
N ASP A 447 -16.27 -18.35 5.84
CA ASP A 447 -15.43 -17.59 6.76
C ASP A 447 -15.10 -16.18 6.21
N ILE A 448 -14.78 -16.09 4.91
CA ILE A 448 -14.43 -14.82 4.24
C ILE A 448 -15.64 -13.88 4.14
N VAL A 449 -16.83 -14.40 3.79
CA VAL A 449 -18.06 -13.59 3.71
C VAL A 449 -18.45 -13.07 5.09
N ASP A 450 -18.31 -13.88 6.13
CA ASP A 450 -18.59 -13.46 7.50
C ASP A 450 -17.62 -12.35 7.95
N LEU A 451 -16.34 -12.40 7.54
CA LEU A 451 -15.37 -11.33 7.79
C LEU A 451 -15.72 -10.03 7.07
N GLN A 452 -16.27 -10.10 5.84
CA GLN A 452 -16.72 -8.91 5.11
C GLN A 452 -17.97 -8.27 5.74
N ARG A 453 -18.86 -9.10 6.30
CA ARG A 453 -20.12 -8.65 6.90
C ARG A 453 -19.94 -7.99 8.27
N ILE A 454 -18.75 -8.08 8.88
CA ILE A 454 -18.50 -7.38 10.15
C ILE A 454 -18.62 -5.88 9.86
N PRO A 455 -19.60 -5.18 10.46
CA PRO A 455 -19.86 -3.79 10.13
C PRO A 455 -18.61 -2.95 10.41
N GLN A 456 -18.01 -2.39 9.36
CA GLN A 456 -16.93 -1.40 9.44
C GLN A 456 -17.47 0.02 9.74
N GLY A 457 -18.71 0.13 10.22
CA GLY A 457 -19.44 1.38 10.49
C GLY A 457 -20.05 1.40 11.89
N PRO A 458 -20.36 2.61 12.42
CA PRO A 458 -20.35 2.89 13.85
C PRO A 458 -21.54 2.26 14.58
N LYS A 459 -21.27 1.22 15.39
CA LYS A 459 -22.21 0.81 16.45
C LYS A 459 -21.89 1.61 17.71
N GLN A 460 -22.75 2.59 17.98
CA GLN A 460 -23.04 3.22 19.28
C GLN A 460 -21.89 3.20 20.31
N GLY A 461 -21.07 4.25 20.24
CA GLY A 461 -20.01 4.62 21.17
C GLY A 461 -19.33 5.84 20.55
N SER A 462 -19.00 6.87 21.33
CA SER A 462 -18.36 8.11 20.82
C SER A 462 -17.23 7.75 19.85
N SER A 463 -17.41 8.02 18.55
CA SER A 463 -16.34 7.72 17.59
C SER A 463 -15.10 8.54 17.96
N LEU A 464 -13.92 8.01 17.65
CA LEU A 464 -12.67 8.73 17.80
C LEU A 464 -12.72 10.08 17.04
N ASP A 465 -13.39 10.10 15.89
CA ASP A 465 -13.71 11.32 15.11
C ASP A 465 -14.57 12.32 15.89
N ALA A 466 -15.55 11.82 16.67
CA ALA A 466 -16.42 12.68 17.47
C ALA A 466 -15.66 13.28 18.65
N LEU A 467 -14.75 12.53 19.27
CA LEU A 467 -13.87 13.02 20.34
C LEU A 467 -12.87 14.05 19.80
N GLU A 468 -12.33 13.82 18.59
CA GLU A 468 -11.51 14.80 17.89
C GLU A 468 -12.28 16.10 17.63
N GLY A 469 -13.52 16.00 17.13
CA GLY A 469 -14.41 17.14 16.92
C GLY A 469 -14.69 17.93 18.20
N GLN A 470 -15.00 17.23 19.30
CA GLN A 470 -15.20 17.88 20.61
C GLN A 470 -13.94 18.60 21.10
N ALA A 471 -12.76 18.00 20.95
CA ALA A 471 -11.50 18.62 21.34
C ALA A 471 -11.17 19.85 20.46
N LYS A 472 -11.46 19.77 19.16
CA LYS A 472 -11.34 20.89 18.21
C LYS A 472 -12.23 22.06 18.64
N ASP A 473 -13.50 21.79 18.93
CA ASP A 473 -14.46 22.81 19.34
C ASP A 473 -14.05 23.50 20.65
N LEU A 474 -13.54 22.74 21.64
CA LEU A 474 -13.04 23.31 22.89
C LEU A 474 -11.82 24.21 22.66
N TYR A 475 -10.88 23.77 21.83
CA TYR A 475 -9.71 24.58 21.49
C TYR A 475 -10.09 25.84 20.71
N GLN A 476 -11.04 25.73 19.77
CA GLN A 476 -11.59 26.85 19.03
C GLN A 476 -12.21 27.90 19.96
N ARG A 477 -13.09 27.46 20.88
CA ARG A 477 -13.71 28.35 21.88
C ARG A 477 -12.66 29.05 22.73
N LEU A 478 -11.60 28.36 23.15
CA LEU A 478 -10.51 28.97 23.93
C LEU A 478 -9.81 30.08 23.14
N ARG A 479 -9.57 29.85 21.85
CA ARG A 479 -8.83 30.78 20.99
C ARG A 479 -9.67 32.02 20.61
N GLU A 480 -10.95 31.83 20.39
CA GLU A 480 -11.92 32.89 20.04
C GLU A 480 -12.33 33.75 21.25
N LYS A 481 -11.91 33.39 22.48
CA LYS A 481 -12.20 34.20 23.67
C LYS A 481 -11.75 35.66 23.50
N PRO A 482 -12.66 36.63 23.76
CA PRO A 482 -12.33 38.05 23.83
C PRO A 482 -11.18 38.31 24.81
N ARG A 483 -10.37 39.35 24.55
CA ARG A 483 -9.17 39.64 25.36
C ARG A 483 -9.47 39.79 26.85
N ASP A 484 -10.64 40.35 27.17
CA ASP A 484 -11.07 40.61 28.55
C ASP A 484 -11.45 39.34 29.32
N GLN A 485 -11.71 38.23 28.62
CA GLN A 485 -12.10 36.93 29.18
C GLN A 485 -10.94 35.93 29.21
N ARG A 486 -9.71 36.36 28.89
CA ARG A 486 -8.50 35.51 28.87
C ARG A 486 -7.88 35.42 30.26
N THR A 487 -8.54 34.69 31.15
CA THR A 487 -8.07 34.41 32.51
C THR A 487 -7.30 33.09 32.59
N SER A 488 -6.71 32.82 33.76
CA SER A 488 -6.24 31.48 34.11
C SER A 488 -7.41 30.50 34.25
N GLY A 489 -7.12 29.21 34.10
CA GLY A 489 -8.09 28.13 34.21
C GLY A 489 -7.43 26.76 34.30
N ASP A 490 -8.26 25.72 34.47
CA ASP A 490 -7.82 24.33 34.55
C ASP A 490 -7.92 23.61 33.19
N SER A 491 -7.44 22.37 33.13
CA SER A 491 -7.44 21.56 31.90
C SER A 491 -8.22 20.25 32.04
N GLN A 492 -9.11 20.16 33.03
CA GLN A 492 -9.85 18.92 33.34
C GLN A 492 -10.65 18.39 32.16
N GLU A 493 -11.40 19.27 31.48
CA GLU A 493 -12.28 18.86 30.38
C GLU A 493 -11.50 18.27 29.20
N VAL A 494 -10.36 18.89 28.88
CA VAL A 494 -9.48 18.47 27.78
C VAL A 494 -8.72 17.18 28.13
N VAL A 495 -8.25 17.04 29.38
CA VAL A 495 -7.65 15.80 29.88
C VAL A 495 -8.67 14.66 29.87
N ARG A 496 -9.93 14.92 30.27
CA ARG A 496 -11.02 13.92 30.20
C ARG A 496 -11.22 13.42 28.77
N LEU A 497 -11.24 14.31 27.78
CA LEU A 497 -11.35 13.92 26.37
C LEU A 497 -10.15 13.09 25.89
N LEU A 498 -8.93 13.44 26.29
CA LEU A 498 -7.73 12.69 25.93
C LEU A 498 -7.78 11.26 26.48
N LEU A 499 -8.13 11.08 27.76
CA LEU A 499 -8.25 9.76 28.37
C LEU A 499 -9.35 8.91 27.69
N GLN A 500 -10.48 9.54 27.35
CA GLN A 500 -11.55 8.88 26.59
C GLN A 500 -11.08 8.46 25.19
N ALA A 501 -10.28 9.31 24.51
CA ALA A 501 -9.73 9.03 23.20
C ALA A 501 -8.75 7.87 23.23
N ILE A 502 -7.84 7.82 24.21
CA ILE A 502 -6.89 6.72 24.41
C ILE A 502 -7.64 5.40 24.64
N GLN A 503 -8.60 5.38 25.57
CA GLN A 503 -9.40 4.18 25.85
C GLN A 503 -10.20 3.71 24.62
N THR A 504 -10.77 4.65 23.85
CA THR A 504 -11.51 4.34 22.62
C THR A 504 -10.58 3.79 21.55
N PHE A 505 -9.38 4.37 21.40
CA PHE A 505 -8.35 3.91 20.47
C PHE A 505 -7.92 2.47 20.77
N GLU A 506 -7.53 2.16 22.00
CA GLU A 506 -7.12 0.81 22.41
C GLU A 506 -8.21 -0.23 22.15
N LYS A 507 -9.48 0.10 22.49
CA LYS A 507 -10.63 -0.77 22.23
C LYS A 507 -10.82 -1.03 20.73
N LYS A 508 -10.76 0.01 19.90
CA LYS A 508 -10.92 -0.11 18.43
C LYS A 508 -9.76 -0.87 17.81
N VAL A 509 -8.52 -0.62 18.25
CA VAL A 509 -7.31 -1.33 17.81
C VAL A 509 -7.40 -2.82 18.15
N GLY A 510 -7.84 -3.17 19.37
CA GLY A 510 -8.03 -4.58 19.75
C GLY A 510 -9.01 -5.32 18.84
N LEU A 511 -10.13 -4.67 18.48
CA LEU A 511 -11.09 -5.23 17.51
C LEU A 511 -10.50 -5.39 16.11
N LEU A 512 -9.73 -4.40 15.65
CA LEU A 512 -9.07 -4.42 14.34
C LEU A 512 -8.05 -5.57 14.25
N TYR A 513 -7.23 -5.76 15.28
CA TYR A 513 -6.22 -6.82 15.32
C TYR A 513 -6.86 -8.22 15.41
N ALA A 514 -8.03 -8.34 16.07
CA ALA A 514 -8.80 -9.57 16.05
C ALA A 514 -9.33 -9.90 14.64
N GLN A 515 -9.79 -8.90 13.88
CA GLN A 515 -10.19 -9.06 12.48
C GLN A 515 -8.99 -9.39 11.58
N LEU A 516 -7.87 -8.70 11.78
CA LEU A 516 -6.64 -8.95 11.03
C LEU A 516 -6.15 -10.40 11.24
N SER A 517 -6.15 -10.87 12.49
CA SER A 517 -5.81 -12.27 12.82
C SER A 517 -6.68 -13.28 12.07
N LYS A 518 -7.99 -13.06 12.01
CA LYS A 518 -8.88 -13.94 11.22
C LYS A 518 -8.61 -13.83 9.71
N THR A 519 -8.27 -12.63 9.22
CA THR A 519 -7.94 -12.39 7.80
C THR A 519 -6.69 -13.16 7.39
N VAL A 520 -5.62 -13.11 8.19
CA VAL A 520 -4.37 -13.82 7.89
C VAL A 520 -4.54 -15.34 7.97
N VAL A 521 -5.35 -15.85 8.92
CA VAL A 521 -5.70 -17.28 8.99
C VAL A 521 -6.44 -17.73 7.73
N CYS A 522 -7.41 -16.94 7.25
CA CYS A 522 -8.10 -17.26 6.00
C CYS A 522 -7.14 -17.22 4.80
N LYS A 523 -6.19 -16.28 4.80
CA LYS A 523 -5.15 -16.20 3.76
C LYS A 523 -4.28 -17.46 3.77
N GLN A 524 -3.83 -17.89 4.94
CA GLN A 524 -3.02 -19.11 5.08
C GLN A 524 -3.78 -20.34 4.62
N LYS A 525 -5.05 -20.50 5.04
CA LYS A 525 -5.93 -21.58 4.54
C LYS A 525 -6.06 -21.55 3.01
N ALA A 526 -6.17 -20.37 2.39
CA ALA A 526 -6.22 -20.24 0.94
C ALA A 526 -4.89 -20.69 0.29
N LEU A 527 -3.75 -20.24 0.83
CA LEU A 527 -2.40 -20.61 0.39
C LEU A 527 -2.13 -22.11 0.51
N GLU A 528 -2.65 -22.78 1.54
CA GLU A 528 -2.54 -24.24 1.70
C GLU A 528 -3.43 -25.04 0.74
N LEU A 529 -4.53 -24.46 0.26
CA LEU A 529 -5.45 -25.11 -0.68
C LEU A 529 -4.99 -25.00 -2.13
N PHE A 530 -4.31 -23.92 -2.52
CA PHE A 530 -3.81 -23.73 -3.88
C PHE A 530 -3.03 -24.94 -4.44
N PRO A 531 -1.94 -25.42 -3.80
CA PRO A 531 -1.15 -26.52 -4.35
C PRO A 531 -1.95 -27.82 -4.39
N LYS A 532 -2.87 -28.05 -3.45
CA LYS A 532 -3.70 -29.26 -3.40
C LYS A 532 -4.72 -29.31 -4.54
N VAL A 533 -5.33 -28.16 -4.86
CA VAL A 533 -6.25 -28.06 -6.01
C VAL A 533 -5.49 -28.23 -7.32
N ASP A 534 -4.29 -27.66 -7.42
CA ASP A 534 -3.44 -27.79 -8.61
C ASP A 534 -2.97 -29.23 -8.83
N GLU A 535 -2.53 -29.92 -7.78
CA GLU A 535 -2.11 -31.32 -7.79
C GLU A 535 -3.25 -32.24 -8.25
N VAL A 536 -4.45 -32.11 -7.67
CA VAL A 536 -5.62 -32.92 -8.05
C VAL A 536 -6.03 -32.62 -9.49
N MET A 537 -5.99 -31.37 -9.93
CA MET A 537 -6.26 -31.03 -11.33
C MET A 537 -5.24 -31.67 -12.29
N SER A 538 -3.96 -31.71 -11.93
CA SER A 538 -2.92 -32.37 -12.72
C SER A 538 -3.16 -33.87 -12.84
N LEU A 539 -3.45 -34.54 -11.72
CA LEU A 539 -3.74 -35.98 -11.68
C LEU A 539 -4.97 -36.33 -12.53
N MET A 540 -6.04 -35.53 -12.45
CA MET A 540 -7.24 -35.76 -13.25
C MET A 540 -7.00 -35.61 -14.75
N ASN A 541 -6.11 -34.71 -15.15
CA ASN A 541 -5.71 -34.54 -16.53
C ASN A 541 -4.83 -35.70 -17.03
N GLU A 542 -4.04 -36.31 -16.15
CA GLU A 542 -3.32 -37.56 -16.44
C GLU A 542 -4.27 -38.75 -16.58
N ASP A 543 -5.23 -38.89 -15.65
CA ASP A 543 -6.29 -39.91 -15.73
C ASP A 543 -7.09 -39.77 -17.05
N GLU A 544 -7.44 -38.54 -17.45
CA GLU A 544 -8.15 -38.29 -18.70
C GLU A 544 -7.34 -38.77 -19.92
N LYS A 545 -6.05 -38.40 -19.98
CA LYS A 545 -5.15 -38.84 -21.07
C LYS A 545 -5.04 -40.35 -21.13
N MET A 546 -4.88 -40.99 -19.98
CA MET A 546 -4.80 -42.44 -19.87
C MET A 546 -6.07 -43.12 -20.43
N VAL A 547 -7.25 -42.67 -20.03
CA VAL A 547 -8.53 -43.22 -20.51
C VAL A 547 -8.66 -43.08 -22.03
N VAL A 548 -8.26 -41.94 -22.59
CA VAL A 548 -8.29 -41.70 -24.04
C VAL A 548 -7.32 -42.64 -24.78
N GLU A 549 -6.10 -42.82 -24.26
CA GLU A 549 -5.10 -43.73 -24.84
C GLU A 549 -5.53 -45.19 -24.78
N LEU A 550 -6.12 -45.61 -23.66
CA LEU A 550 -6.67 -46.97 -23.50
C LEU A 550 -7.82 -47.23 -24.49
N GLN A 551 -8.71 -46.25 -24.67
CA GLN A 551 -9.83 -46.37 -25.60
C GLN A 551 -9.34 -46.52 -27.05
N ASP A 552 -8.39 -45.67 -27.47
CA ASP A 552 -7.79 -45.72 -28.80
C ASP A 552 -7.06 -47.06 -29.05
N LYS A 553 -6.28 -47.52 -28.06
CA LYS A 553 -5.60 -48.82 -28.11
C LYS A 553 -6.60 -49.97 -28.27
N ARG A 554 -7.67 -49.98 -27.48
CA ARG A 554 -8.70 -51.03 -27.52
C ARG A 554 -9.41 -51.09 -28.87
N GLN A 555 -9.79 -49.93 -29.41
CA GLN A 555 -10.43 -49.86 -30.74
C GLN A 555 -9.49 -50.34 -31.85
N LYS A 556 -8.20 -49.96 -31.81
CA LYS A 556 -7.19 -50.45 -32.76
C LYS A 556 -7.00 -51.95 -32.68
N GLU A 557 -7.00 -52.53 -31.48
CA GLU A 557 -6.91 -53.98 -31.27
C GLU A 557 -8.11 -54.72 -31.86
N LEU A 558 -9.34 -54.20 -31.69
CA LEU A 558 -10.54 -54.75 -32.31
C LEU A 558 -10.45 -54.76 -33.85
N TRP A 559 -9.99 -53.65 -34.45
CA TRP A 559 -9.78 -53.58 -35.91
C TRP A 559 -8.70 -54.56 -36.40
N ASN A 560 -7.66 -54.79 -35.60
CA ASN A 560 -6.62 -55.77 -35.92
C ASN A 560 -7.16 -57.21 -35.87
N LEU A 561 -8.05 -57.54 -34.93
CA LEU A 561 -8.74 -58.83 -34.92
C LEU A 561 -9.56 -59.03 -36.20
N LEU A 562 -10.28 -58.00 -36.65
CA LEU A 562 -11.03 -58.07 -37.90
C LEU A 562 -10.12 -58.30 -39.10
N LYS A 563 -8.97 -57.61 -39.17
CA LYS A 563 -7.96 -57.85 -40.21
C LYS A 563 -7.48 -59.30 -40.22
N ILE A 564 -7.21 -59.88 -39.05
CA ILE A 564 -6.80 -61.29 -38.94
C ILE A 564 -7.94 -62.22 -39.41
N ALA A 565 -9.20 -61.92 -39.05
CA ALA A 565 -10.36 -62.69 -39.49
C ALA A 565 -10.50 -62.76 -41.03
N CYS A 566 -10.13 -61.68 -41.73
CA CYS A 566 -10.26 -61.57 -43.18
C CYS A 566 -9.17 -62.31 -43.97
N VAL A 567 -8.05 -62.71 -43.35
CA VAL A 567 -6.91 -63.35 -44.05
C VAL A 567 -7.14 -64.85 -44.39
N PRO A 568 -7.70 -65.71 -43.50
CA PRO A 568 -7.91 -67.13 -43.79
C PRO A 568 -8.99 -67.44 -44.83
N ALA A 569 -9.96 -66.55 -45.04
CA ALA A 569 -11.03 -66.74 -46.02
C ALA A 569 -10.53 -66.83 -47.49
N LEU A 570 -9.26 -66.50 -47.75
CA LEU A 570 -8.61 -66.59 -49.06
C LEU A 570 -7.92 -67.93 -49.35
N HIS A 571 -7.78 -68.86 -48.40
CA HIS A 571 -6.95 -70.06 -48.58
C HIS A 571 -7.64 -71.42 -48.42
N SER A 572 -8.92 -71.47 -48.05
CA SER A 572 -9.62 -72.75 -47.79
C SER A 572 -10.67 -73.17 -48.82
N ASN A 573 -10.51 -72.83 -50.11
CA ASN A 573 -11.30 -73.43 -51.19
C ASN A 573 -10.56 -73.38 -52.53
N LEU A 574 -9.69 -74.35 -52.79
CA LEU A 574 -9.19 -74.65 -54.13
C LEU A 574 -9.35 -76.15 -54.40
N GLN A 575 -10.52 -76.51 -54.95
CA GLN A 575 -10.67 -77.57 -55.94
C GLN A 575 -11.96 -77.34 -56.76
N ASP A 576 -11.76 -76.63 -57.89
CA ASP A 576 -12.49 -76.63 -59.18
C ASP A 576 -13.90 -75.96 -59.32
N PRO A 577 -14.28 -75.46 -60.52
CA PRO A 577 -13.77 -74.21 -61.09
C PRO A 577 -14.89 -73.22 -61.49
N GLY A 578 -14.52 -71.94 -61.59
CA GLY A 578 -15.17 -70.99 -62.50
C GLY A 578 -16.32 -70.16 -61.92
N ILE A 579 -16.15 -68.83 -62.02
CA ILE A 579 -17.18 -67.79 -62.09
C ILE A 579 -17.60 -67.11 -60.77
N LYS A 580 -17.49 -67.69 -59.57
CA LYS A 580 -17.92 -66.99 -58.34
C LYS A 580 -16.85 -66.26 -57.53
N SER A 581 -15.56 -66.52 -57.76
CA SER A 581 -14.50 -65.97 -56.90
C SER A 581 -14.11 -64.52 -57.24
N GLU A 582 -14.17 -64.12 -58.51
CA GLU A 582 -13.83 -62.75 -58.94
C GLU A 582 -14.94 -61.74 -58.60
N GLU A 583 -16.21 -62.14 -58.70
CA GLU A 583 -17.34 -61.33 -58.25
C GLU A 583 -17.32 -61.13 -56.73
N LEU A 584 -17.05 -62.17 -55.94
CA LEU A 584 -16.95 -62.05 -54.48
C LEU A 584 -15.72 -61.26 -54.02
N LEU A 585 -14.60 -61.32 -54.76
CA LEU A 585 -13.42 -60.48 -54.49
C LEU A 585 -13.65 -59.03 -54.91
N MET A 586 -14.40 -58.77 -56.00
CA MET A 586 -14.83 -57.43 -56.36
C MET A 586 -15.86 -56.88 -55.38
N GLU A 587 -16.81 -57.68 -54.90
CA GLU A 587 -17.77 -57.28 -53.86
C GLU A 587 -17.07 -57.06 -52.52
N SER A 588 -16.11 -57.90 -52.13
CA SER A 588 -15.35 -57.72 -50.89
C SER A 588 -14.44 -56.48 -50.96
N ARG A 589 -13.79 -56.21 -52.10
CA ARG A 589 -13.05 -54.96 -52.33
C ARG A 589 -13.98 -53.75 -52.41
N SER A 590 -15.16 -53.90 -52.98
CA SER A 590 -16.19 -52.86 -53.02
C SER A 590 -16.70 -52.55 -51.63
N LEU A 591 -16.96 -53.57 -50.80
CA LEU A 591 -17.38 -53.43 -49.40
C LEU A 591 -16.28 -52.85 -48.53
N CYS A 592 -15.01 -53.26 -48.71
CA CYS A 592 -13.87 -52.64 -48.03
C CYS A 592 -13.71 -51.17 -48.43
N ASN A 593 -13.83 -50.83 -49.72
CA ASN A 593 -13.78 -49.45 -50.18
C ASN A 593 -15.00 -48.64 -49.70
N GLN A 594 -16.18 -49.26 -49.59
CA GLN A 594 -17.37 -48.62 -49.02
C GLN A 594 -17.23 -48.40 -47.52
N LEU A 595 -16.65 -49.35 -46.78
CA LEU A 595 -16.35 -49.21 -45.36
C LEU A 595 -15.25 -48.19 -45.09
N GLU A 596 -14.18 -48.16 -45.89
CA GLU A 596 -13.15 -47.12 -45.82
C GLU A 596 -13.74 -45.76 -46.15
N ASN A 597 -14.63 -45.65 -47.15
CA ASN A 597 -15.32 -44.40 -47.46
C ASN A 597 -16.28 -43.99 -46.33
N VAL A 598 -17.01 -44.92 -45.70
CA VAL A 598 -17.90 -44.64 -44.57
C VAL A 598 -17.10 -44.24 -43.32
N MET A 599 -15.94 -44.86 -43.07
CA MET A 599 -14.99 -44.45 -42.04
C MET A 599 -14.41 -43.07 -42.32
N HIS A 600 -14.02 -42.79 -43.56
CA HIS A 600 -13.52 -41.46 -43.92
C HIS A 600 -14.62 -40.40 -43.83
N HIS A 601 -15.87 -40.76 -44.13
CA HIS A 601 -17.04 -39.89 -43.96
C HIS A 601 -17.37 -39.66 -42.49
N THR A 602 -17.34 -40.69 -41.65
CA THR A 602 -17.60 -40.55 -40.20
C THR A 602 -16.47 -39.83 -39.46
N MET A 603 -15.21 -40.01 -39.87
CA MET A 603 -14.09 -39.22 -39.37
C MET A 603 -14.17 -37.76 -39.85
N LYS A 604 -14.54 -37.51 -41.12
CA LYS A 604 -14.81 -36.16 -41.61
C LYS A 604 -16.03 -35.53 -40.95
N ASP A 605 -17.07 -36.30 -40.63
CA ASP A 605 -18.26 -35.80 -39.95
C ASP A 605 -17.98 -35.57 -38.46
N GLN A 606 -17.02 -36.25 -37.85
CA GLN A 606 -16.50 -35.89 -36.51
C GLN A 606 -15.61 -34.65 -36.54
N GLU A 607 -14.75 -34.48 -37.55
CA GLU A 607 -13.97 -33.23 -37.75
C GLU A 607 -14.86 -32.05 -38.12
N HIS A 608 -15.87 -32.26 -38.98
CA HIS A 608 -16.88 -31.26 -39.33
C HIS A 608 -17.87 -31.03 -38.18
N SER A 609 -18.18 -31.99 -37.31
CA SER A 609 -18.97 -31.73 -36.10
C SER A 609 -18.17 -30.97 -35.04
N PHE A 610 -16.83 -31.06 -35.05
CA PHE A 610 -15.95 -30.20 -34.26
C PHE A 610 -15.78 -28.79 -34.86
N MET A 611 -15.89 -28.67 -36.20
CA MET A 611 -15.78 -27.38 -36.93
C MET A 611 -17.12 -26.69 -37.24
N ALA A 612 -18.25 -27.39 -37.16
CA ALA A 612 -19.61 -26.90 -37.44
C ALA A 612 -20.44 -26.65 -36.17
N LEU A 613 -19.77 -26.50 -35.03
CA LEU A 613 -20.28 -25.59 -34.01
C LEU A 613 -20.06 -24.17 -34.56
N ASP A 614 -21.13 -23.60 -35.08
CA ASP A 614 -21.16 -22.24 -35.59
C ASP A 614 -20.75 -21.25 -34.49
N TRP A 615 -19.51 -20.77 -34.57
CA TRP A 615 -18.97 -19.74 -33.68
C TRP A 615 -19.46 -18.33 -34.06
N SER A 616 -20.45 -18.18 -34.95
CA SER A 616 -21.07 -16.90 -35.29
C SER A 616 -21.65 -16.16 -34.07
N TRP A 617 -22.12 -16.90 -33.05
CA TRP A 617 -22.58 -16.33 -31.78
C TRP A 617 -21.47 -15.66 -30.94
N LEU A 618 -20.20 -16.04 -31.15
CA LEU A 618 -19.06 -15.41 -30.49
C LEU A 618 -18.61 -14.11 -31.18
N LYS A 619 -18.93 -13.93 -32.48
CA LYS A 619 -18.70 -12.66 -33.19
C LYS A 619 -19.80 -11.62 -32.96
N LEU A 620 -21.04 -12.03 -32.70
CA LEU A 620 -22.15 -11.11 -32.37
C LEU A 620 -22.00 -10.44 -30.99
N GLN A 621 -21.31 -11.06 -30.02
CA GLN A 621 -21.06 -10.45 -28.70
C GLN A 621 -19.89 -9.46 -28.66
N GLU A 622 -19.02 -9.42 -29.67
CA GLU A 622 -17.97 -8.40 -29.79
C GLU A 622 -18.46 -7.12 -30.50
N GLU A 623 -19.41 -7.21 -31.43
CA GLU A 623 -20.03 -6.02 -32.04
C GLU A 623 -21.02 -5.30 -31.11
N GLU A 624 -21.71 -6.01 -30.20
CA GLU A 624 -22.56 -5.37 -29.18
C GLU A 624 -21.75 -4.74 -28.03
N ARG A 625 -20.52 -5.19 -27.77
CA ARG A 625 -19.61 -4.54 -26.82
C ARG A 625 -18.93 -3.28 -27.36
N GLY A 626 -18.84 -3.13 -28.68
CA GLY A 626 -18.33 -1.91 -29.33
C GLY A 626 -19.32 -0.75 -29.38
N LYS A 627 -20.63 -1.02 -29.40
CA LYS A 627 -21.68 0.04 -29.48
C LYS A 627 -22.16 0.56 -28.12
N GLY A 628 -21.78 -0.08 -27.01
CA GLY A 628 -22.11 0.37 -25.65
C GLY A 628 -21.19 1.46 -25.08
N LEU A 629 -20.09 1.80 -25.77
CA LEU A 629 -19.08 2.76 -25.31
C LEU A 629 -19.21 4.17 -25.90
N GLU A 630 -20.18 4.44 -26.78
CA GLU A 630 -20.45 5.78 -27.33
C GLU A 630 -21.71 6.48 -26.76
N GLN A 631 -22.38 5.92 -25.76
CA GLN A 631 -23.58 6.54 -25.15
C GLN A 631 -23.46 6.86 -23.65
N THR A 632 -22.25 7.08 -23.13
CA THR A 632 -22.07 7.60 -21.76
C THR A 632 -21.07 8.75 -21.66
N GLN A 633 -20.88 9.49 -22.75
CA GLN A 633 -20.32 10.84 -22.74
C GLN A 633 -21.25 11.79 -23.51
N MET A 634 -22.36 12.16 -22.86
CA MET A 634 -22.99 13.49 -22.94
C MET A 634 -23.49 13.86 -21.55
#